data_AF-A0A5N5E114-F1
#
_entry.id   AF-A0A5N5E114-F1
#
_cell.length_a   1.000
_cell.length_b   1.000
_cell.length_c   1.000
_cell.angle_alpha   90.00
_cell.angle_beta   90.00
_cell.angle_gamma   90.00
#
_symmetry.space_group_name_H-M   'P 1'
#
loop_
_entity.id
_entity.type
_entity.pdbx_description
1 polymer ?
#
loop_
_entity_poly.entity_id
_entity_poly.type
_entity_poly.pdbx_seq_one_letter_code
_entity_poly.pdbx_strand_id
1 'polypeptide(L)'
;MTDIPLGDLALNFGVSALAVLVFIAVVMAVAIRMNNHSIIDICWGPGFAVVAVVSYLTSIGSDGNDLRRLVVLALTVVWGMRLGLYIGFRNRGHGQDKRYTALLKHQQGPLVPFLIRKIYGLQGV
;
A
#
# COMPACT_ATOMS: atom_id res chain seq x y z
N MET A 1 16.83 -28.39 -15.11
CA MET A 1 16.24 -28.07 -13.80
C MET A 1 16.30 -26.56 -13.69
N THR A 2 15.16 -25.89 -13.54
CA THR A 2 15.11 -24.42 -13.44
C THR A 2 15.78 -24.00 -12.14
N ASP A 3 16.99 -23.44 -12.23
CA ASP A 3 17.61 -22.76 -11.10
C ASP A 3 16.76 -21.53 -10.79
N ILE A 4 15.83 -21.68 -9.85
CA ILE A 4 15.05 -20.56 -9.36
C ILE A 4 16.03 -19.65 -8.61
N PRO A 5 16.19 -18.37 -9.00
CA PRO A 5 17.10 -17.46 -8.32
C PRO A 5 16.49 -17.06 -6.97
N LEU A 6 16.61 -17.95 -5.97
CA LEU A 6 16.06 -17.77 -4.63
C LEU A 6 16.61 -16.52 -3.94
N GLY A 7 17.86 -16.13 -4.24
CA GLY A 7 18.47 -14.90 -3.75
C GLY A 7 17.74 -13.64 -4.24
N ASP A 8 17.52 -13.54 -5.55
CA ASP A 8 16.82 -12.41 -6.16
C ASP A 8 15.36 -12.34 -5.71
N LEU A 9 14.73 -13.51 -5.57
CA LEU A 9 13.37 -13.63 -5.05
C LEU A 9 13.31 -13.15 -3.59
N ALA A 10 14.19 -13.63 -2.72
CA ALA A 10 14.24 -13.23 -1.31
C ALA A 10 14.55 -11.73 -1.16
N LEU A 11 15.45 -11.18 -1.99
CA LEU A 11 15.76 -9.75 -2.01
C LEU A 11 14.52 -8.94 -2.39
N ASN A 12 13.83 -9.31 -3.46
CA ASN A 12 12.60 -8.62 -3.86
C ASN A 12 11.55 -8.68 -2.74
N PHE A 13 11.29 -9.86 -2.17
CA PHE A 13 10.33 -9.99 -1.07
C PHE A 13 10.71 -9.13 0.14
N GLY A 14 11.98 -9.13 0.54
CA GLY A 14 12.47 -8.35 1.67
C GLY A 14 12.33 -6.84 1.43
N VAL A 15 12.76 -6.35 0.27
CA VAL A 15 12.70 -4.91 -0.07
C VAL A 15 11.26 -4.46 -0.27
N SER A 16 10.42 -5.27 -0.91
CA SER A 16 8.99 -4.98 -1.10
C SER A 16 8.25 -4.93 0.24
N ALA A 17 8.49 -5.89 1.14
CA ALA A 17 7.91 -5.89 2.48
C ALA A 17 8.32 -4.64 3.27
N LEU A 18 9.61 -4.29 3.26
CA LEU A 18 10.10 -3.08 3.91
C LEU A 18 9.48 -1.81 3.32
N ALA A 19 9.41 -1.71 1.99
CA ALA A 19 8.82 -0.56 1.31
C ALA A 19 7.33 -0.39 1.64
N VAL A 20 6.58 -1.49 1.69
CA VAL A 20 5.16 -1.48 2.09
C VAL A 20 5.01 -1.08 3.56
N LEU A 21 5.86 -1.60 4.46
CA LEU A 21 5.85 -1.21 5.87
C LEU A 21 6.09 0.29 6.05
N VAL A 22 7.11 0.84 5.37
CA VAL A 22 7.40 2.28 5.40
C VAL A 22 6.23 3.08 4.83
N PHE A 23 5.68 2.65 3.69
CA PHE A 23 4.54 3.30 3.06
C PHE A 23 3.31 3.34 3.99
N ILE A 24 2.93 2.21 4.58
CA ILE A 24 1.81 2.12 5.51
C ILE A 24 2.07 2.98 6.76
N ALA A 25 3.29 3.00 7.29
CA ALA A 25 3.65 3.83 8.43
C ALA A 25 3.49 5.33 8.12
N VAL A 26 3.90 5.77 6.93
CA VAL A 26 3.71 7.17 6.47
C VAL A 26 2.22 7.47 6.32
N VAL A 27 1.44 6.59 5.68
CA VAL A 27 -0.01 6.75 5.53
C VAL A 27 -0.70 6.84 6.89
N MET A 28 -0.29 6.01 7.85
CA MET A 28 -0.79 6.05 9.22
C MET A 28 -0.47 7.38 9.91
N ALA A 29 0.77 7.87 9.80
CA ALA A 29 1.17 9.15 10.36
C ALA A 29 0.36 10.32 9.77
N VAL A 30 0.13 10.32 8.45
CA VAL A 30 -0.72 11.31 7.76
C VAL A 30 -2.17 11.20 8.22
N ALA A 31 -2.71 9.98 8.30
CA ALA A 31 -4.09 9.74 8.74
C ALA A 31 -4.34 10.20 10.18
N ILE A 32 -3.37 10.01 11.08
CA ILE A 32 -3.43 10.52 12.46
C ILE A 32 -3.44 12.05 12.46
N ARG A 33 -2.55 12.70 11.70
CA ARG A 33 -2.50 14.17 11.62
C ARG A 33 -3.75 14.79 11.02
N MET A 34 -4.35 14.14 10.02
CA MET A 34 -5.57 14.59 9.38
C MET A 34 -6.84 14.16 10.13
N ASN A 35 -6.68 13.39 11.22
CA ASN A 35 -7.77 12.72 11.95
C ASN A 35 -8.76 12.01 11.00
N ASN A 36 -8.24 11.42 9.93
CA ASN A 36 -9.02 10.80 8.87
C ASN A 36 -8.37 9.50 8.41
N HIS A 37 -8.82 8.40 9.00
CA HIS A 37 -8.33 7.07 8.67
C HIS A 37 -8.86 6.52 7.33
N SER A 38 -9.83 7.18 6.69
CA SER A 38 -10.30 6.76 5.35
C SER A 38 -9.26 6.98 4.25
N ILE A 39 -8.19 7.74 4.53
CA ILE A 39 -7.06 7.94 3.62
C ILE A 39 -6.40 6.61 3.25
N ILE A 40 -6.45 5.60 4.12
CA ILE A 40 -5.86 4.31 3.78
C ILE A 40 -6.53 3.62 2.58
N ASP A 41 -7.84 3.82 2.39
CA ASP A 41 -8.57 3.26 1.26
C ASP A 41 -8.15 3.93 -0.06
N ILE A 42 -7.72 5.20 0.00
CA ILE A 42 -7.11 5.92 -1.14
C ILE A 42 -5.72 5.37 -1.43
N CYS A 43 -4.95 5.06 -0.39
CA CYS A 43 -3.55 4.63 -0.49
C CYS A 43 -3.36 3.17 -0.90
N TRP A 44 -4.42 2.35 -0.92
CA TRP A 44 -4.36 0.96 -1.38
C TRP A 44 -3.84 0.81 -2.81
N GLY A 45 -4.40 1.57 -3.75
CA GLY A 45 -3.96 1.57 -5.15
C GLY A 45 -2.49 1.98 -5.30
N PRO A 46 -2.07 3.12 -4.74
CA PRO A 46 -0.66 3.54 -4.69
C PRO A 46 0.27 2.54 -3.99
N GLY A 47 -0.19 1.80 -2.98
CA GLY A 47 0.59 0.76 -2.32
C GLY A 47 1.03 -0.34 -3.28
N PHE A 48 0.15 -0.79 -4.18
CA PHE A 48 0.52 -1.73 -5.25
C PHE A 48 1.51 -1.14 -6.26
N ALA A 49 1.39 0.16 -6.55
CA ALA A 49 2.35 0.86 -7.41
C ALA A 49 3.76 0.88 -6.78
N VAL A 50 3.86 1.06 -5.46
CA VAL A 50 5.15 0.96 -4.73
C VAL A 50 5.77 -0.43 -4.90
N VAL A 51 5.00 -1.50 -4.69
CA VAL A 51 5.48 -2.88 -4.88
C VAL A 51 5.97 -3.12 -6.30
N ALA A 52 5.22 -2.64 -7.30
CA ALA A 52 5.59 -2.77 -8.70
C ALA A 52 6.89 -2.02 -9.04
N VAL A 53 7.07 -0.81 -8.53
CA VAL A 53 8.30 -0.02 -8.69
C VAL A 53 9.48 -0.74 -8.04
N VAL A 54 9.34 -1.20 -6.80
CA VAL A 54 10.39 -1.93 -6.09
C VAL A 54 10.77 -3.19 -6.86
N SER A 55 9.79 -3.99 -7.28
CA SER A 55 10.02 -5.22 -8.04
C SER A 55 10.71 -4.95 -9.39
N TYR A 56 10.38 -3.85 -10.05
CA TYR A 56 11.06 -3.44 -11.28
C TYR A 56 12.51 -3.07 -11.03
N LEU A 57 12.79 -2.28 -9.98
CA LEU A 57 14.14 -1.86 -9.60
C LEU A 57 15.01 -3.04 -9.18
N THR A 58 14.49 -3.97 -8.37
CA THR A 58 15.24 -5.15 -7.91
C THR A 58 15.45 -6.19 -9.02
N SER A 59 14.75 -6.08 -10.15
CA SER A 59 14.95 -6.97 -11.30
C SER A 59 15.91 -6.38 -12.35
N ILE A 60 16.45 -5.17 -12.16
CA ILE A 60 17.44 -4.57 -13.07
C ILE A 60 18.66 -5.50 -13.13
N GLY A 61 19.08 -5.87 -14.34
CA GLY A 61 20.18 -6.82 -14.57
C GLY A 61 19.79 -8.30 -14.60
N SER A 62 18.50 -8.63 -14.44
CA SER A 62 18.00 -10.00 -14.68
C SER A 62 17.75 -10.28 -16.17
N ASP A 63 17.83 -11.55 -16.58
CA ASP A 63 17.59 -12.03 -17.96
C ASP A 63 16.13 -11.91 -18.44
N GLY A 64 15.30 -11.12 -17.75
CA GLY A 64 13.90 -10.93 -18.08
C GLY A 64 13.70 -9.98 -19.27
N ASN A 65 12.64 -10.21 -20.05
CA ASN A 65 12.25 -9.27 -21.11
C ASN A 65 11.87 -7.90 -20.53
N ASP A 66 12.65 -6.87 -20.88
CA ASP A 66 12.50 -5.52 -20.36
C ASP A 66 11.18 -4.85 -20.74
N LEU A 67 10.70 -5.08 -21.97
CA LEU A 67 9.43 -4.53 -22.43
C LEU A 67 8.27 -5.06 -21.58
N ARG A 68 8.25 -6.36 -21.30
CA ARG A 68 7.23 -6.98 -20.45
C ARG A 68 7.26 -6.40 -19.04
N ARG A 69 8.45 -6.27 -18.45
CA ARG A 69 8.63 -5.70 -17.09
C ARG A 69 8.13 -4.26 -17.03
N LEU A 70 8.46 -3.45 -18.04
CA LEU A 70 8.02 -2.06 -18.15
C LEU A 70 6.51 -1.94 -18.35
N VAL A 71 5.91 -2.78 -19.20
CA VAL A 71 4.46 -2.79 -19.42
C VAL A 71 3.70 -3.15 -18.14
N VAL A 72 4.16 -4.19 -17.41
CA VAL A 72 3.55 -4.57 -16.12
C VAL A 72 3.66 -3.41 -15.12
N LEU A 73 4.84 -2.80 -14.98
CA LEU A 73 5.04 -1.63 -14.12
C LEU A 73 4.06 -0.51 -14.50
N ALA A 74 4.03 -0.12 -15.77
CA ALA A 74 3.21 0.99 -16.25
C ALA A 74 1.72 0.73 -16.00
N LEU A 75 1.23 -0.46 -16.33
CA LEU A 75 -0.16 -0.83 -16.11
C LEU A 75 -0.52 -0.81 -14.62
N THR A 76 0.32 -1.38 -13.75
CA THR A 76 0.06 -1.39 -12.29
C THR A 76 0.10 0.01 -11.71
N VAL A 77 1.04 0.86 -12.12
CA VAL A 77 1.13 2.26 -11.65
C VAL A 77 -0.08 3.05 -12.13
N VAL A 78 -0.43 2.98 -13.41
CA VAL A 78 -1.59 3.70 -13.97
C VAL A 78 -2.88 3.26 -13.29
N TRP A 79 -3.08 1.94 -13.14
CA TRP A 79 -4.26 1.40 -12.46
C TRP A 79 -4.30 1.81 -10.98
N GLY A 80 -3.18 1.67 -10.25
CA GLY A 80 -3.10 1.96 -8.82
C GLY A 80 -3.34 3.43 -8.52
N MET A 81 -2.74 4.32 -9.33
CA MET A 81 -2.97 5.76 -9.24
C MET A 81 -4.41 6.12 -9.61
N ARG A 82 -4.97 5.55 -10.69
CA ARG A 82 -6.36 5.77 -11.08
C ARG A 82 -7.33 5.37 -9.95
N LEU A 83 -7.11 4.22 -9.32
CA LEU A 83 -7.94 3.75 -8.22
C LEU A 83 -7.85 4.68 -7.01
N GLY A 84 -6.64 5.06 -6.60
CA GLY A 84 -6.43 5.99 -5.50
C GLY A 84 -7.07 7.35 -5.77
N LEU A 85 -6.85 7.92 -6.95
CA LEU A 85 -7.47 9.18 -7.35
C LEU A 85 -8.99 9.08 -7.36
N TYR A 86 -9.57 8.03 -7.93
CA TYR A 86 -11.03 7.85 -7.96
C TYR A 86 -11.64 7.81 -6.55
N ILE A 87 -11.05 7.04 -5.63
CA ILE A 87 -11.51 6.98 -4.24
C ILE A 87 -11.31 8.34 -3.56
N GLY A 88 -10.19 9.02 -3.79
CA GLY A 88 -9.91 10.33 -3.24
C GLY A 88 -10.84 11.43 -3.73
N PHE A 89 -11.21 11.41 -5.01
CA PHE A 89 -12.22 12.30 -5.58
C PHE A 89 -13.61 11.98 -5.02
N ARG A 90 -13.96 10.71 -4.89
CA ARG A 90 -15.25 10.28 -4.32
C ARG A 90 -15.40 10.67 -2.85
N ASN A 91 -14.35 10.53 -2.06
CA ASN A 91 -14.35 10.93 -0.64
C ASN A 91 -14.16 12.43 -0.43
N ARG A 92 -13.84 13.21 -1.46
CA ARG A 92 -13.63 14.66 -1.33
C ARG A 92 -14.95 15.34 -0.97
N GLY A 93 -14.96 16.07 0.15
CA GLY A 93 -16.14 16.81 0.63
C GLY A 93 -17.04 16.03 1.60
N HIS A 94 -16.82 14.72 1.74
CA HIS A 94 -17.38 13.95 2.84
C HIS A 94 -16.33 13.98 3.96
N GLY A 95 -16.73 14.31 5.20
CA GLY A 95 -15.83 14.29 6.35
C GLY A 95 -15.28 12.88 6.63
N GLN A 96 -14.86 12.61 7.86
CA GLN A 96 -14.49 11.25 8.25
C GLN A 96 -15.64 10.28 7.95
N ASP A 97 -15.37 9.22 7.18
CA ASP A 97 -16.38 8.23 6.80
C ASP A 97 -17.02 7.64 8.08
N LYS A 98 -18.35 7.57 8.07
CA LYS A 98 -19.18 7.06 9.17
C LYS A 98 -18.71 5.70 9.66
N ARG A 99 -18.11 4.86 8.79
CA ARG A 99 -17.51 3.58 9.16
C ARG A 99 -16.38 3.75 10.19
N TYR A 100 -15.44 4.66 9.95
CA TYR A 100 -14.33 4.92 10.87
C TYR A 100 -14.80 5.63 12.13
N THR A 101 -15.76 6.55 12.01
CA THR A 101 -16.37 7.22 13.17
C THR A 101 -17.09 6.23 14.09
N ALA A 102 -17.81 5.25 13.54
CA ALA A 102 -18.45 4.19 14.31
C ALA A 102 -17.41 3.23 14.95
N LEU A 103 -16.32 2.93 14.24
CA LEU A 103 -15.24 2.11 14.79
C LEU A 103 -14.55 2.80 15.99
N LEU A 104 -14.26 4.09 15.86
CA LEU A 104 -13.64 4.91 16.90
C LEU A 104 -14.56 5.09 18.11
N LYS A 105 -15.88 5.10 17.92
CA LYS A 105 -16.85 5.10 19.06
C LYS A 105 -16.74 3.86 19.94
N HIS A 106 -16.27 2.74 19.41
CA HIS A 106 -16.01 1.51 20.16
C HIS A 106 -14.55 1.37 20.62
N GLN A 107 -13.73 2.41 20.45
CA GLN A 107 -12.35 2.39 20.91
C GLN A 107 -12.30 2.30 22.43
N GLN A 108 -11.65 1.24 22.93
CA GLN A 108 -11.28 1.12 24.33
C GLN A 108 -9.75 1.06 24.43
N GLY A 109 -9.14 2.03 25.11
CA GLY A 109 -7.69 2.11 25.31
C GLY A 109 -6.93 2.99 24.30
N PRO A 110 -5.59 2.89 24.26
CA PRO A 110 -4.74 3.80 23.48
C PRO A 110 -5.02 3.70 21.97
N LEU A 111 -5.09 4.86 21.30
CA LEU A 111 -5.50 4.98 19.90
C LEU A 111 -4.62 4.16 18.94
N VAL A 112 -3.30 4.25 19.08
CA VAL A 112 -2.34 3.62 18.15
C VAL A 112 -2.48 2.09 18.08
N PRO A 113 -2.42 1.32 19.19
CA PRO A 113 -2.62 -0.14 19.13
C PRO A 113 -4.02 -0.55 18.67
N PHE A 114 -5.06 0.24 18.95
CA PHE A 114 -6.40 0.00 18.43
C PHE A 114 -6.43 0.14 16.90
N LEU A 115 -5.88 1.22 16.35
CA LEU A 115 -5.79 1.45 14.90
C LEU A 115 -5.01 0.32 14.21
N ILE A 116 -3.83 -0.02 14.75
CA ILE A 116 -2.99 -1.10 14.20
C ILE A 116 -3.77 -2.41 14.17
N ARG A 117 -4.47 -2.78 15.23
CA ARG A 117 -5.14 -4.08 15.31
C ARG A 117 -6.44 -4.16 14.49
N LYS A 118 -7.22 -3.07 14.45
CA LYS A 118 -8.58 -3.10 13.88
C LYS A 118 -8.71 -2.50 12.50
N ILE A 119 -7.77 -1.66 12.07
CA ILE A 119 -7.83 -1.00 10.77
C ILE A 119 -6.67 -1.45 9.89
N TYR A 120 -5.43 -1.26 10.35
CA TYR A 120 -4.25 -1.47 9.51
C TYR A 120 -3.84 -2.95 9.43
N GLY A 121 -4.01 -3.71 10.51
CA GLY A 121 -3.62 -5.12 10.58
C GLY A 121 -4.52 -6.07 9.78
N LEU A 122 -5.80 -5.73 9.62
CA LEU A 122 -6.71 -6.50 8.75
C LEU A 122 -6.43 -6.31 7.26
N GLN A 123 -5.61 -5.32 6.87
CA GLN A 123 -5.29 -5.11 5.46
C GLN A 123 -4.16 -6.01 4.96
N GLY A 124 -3.45 -6.69 5.86
CA GLY A 124 -2.35 -7.60 5.54
C GLY A 124 -2.66 -9.08 5.68
N VAL A 125 -3.92 -9.47 5.98
CA VAL A 125 -4.38 -10.86 6.14
C VAL A 125 -5.44 -11.19 5.09
#